data_AF-A0A3D0W6Z5-F1
#
_entry.id   AF-A0A3D0W6Z5-F1
#
_cell.length_a   1.000
_cell.length_b   1.000
_cell.length_c   1.000
_cell.angle_alpha   90.00
_cell.angle_beta   90.00
_cell.angle_gamma   90.00
#
_symmetry.space_group_name_H-M   'P 1'
#
loop_
_entity.id
_entity.type
_entity.pdbx_description
1 polymer ?
#
loop_
_entity_poly.entity_id
_entity_poly.type
_entity_poly.pdbx_seq_one_letter_code
_entity_poly.pdbx_strand_id
1 'polypeptide(L)'
;MATKENASEKLVFQAEVKQLLHLMIHSLYSNKEIVIRELISNASDAADKLRFEALKDANLYEKDSELKIRLSFDKKKRTLTISDNGIGMSRDEVISNIGTIARSGTKEFLNNLTGDQAKDANLIGQFGVGFYSSFIIADKVTVITRRAGTSEGIQWESQGEGEYTISEVEKDARGTDIILHLKKDEDEFLSDWTLKSIIKKYSDHITLPIVMKKSEWKDGEEVPTDEDETVNAASALWARNKNEIKEEEYNEFYKNLSYDQEPP
;
A
#
# COMPACT_ATOMS: atom_id res chain seq x y z
N MET A 1 -5.68 -36.23 1.73
CA MET A 1 -4.68 -35.28 2.29
C MET A 1 -5.41 -34.50 3.35
N ALA A 2 -4.96 -34.58 4.60
CA ALA A 2 -5.53 -33.78 5.68
C ALA A 2 -5.22 -32.31 5.38
N THR A 3 -6.26 -31.50 5.24
CA THR A 3 -6.15 -30.03 5.27
C THR A 3 -5.51 -29.68 6.60
N LYS A 4 -4.27 -29.18 6.60
CA LYS A 4 -3.75 -28.44 7.75
C LYS A 4 -4.76 -27.30 7.98
N GLU A 5 -5.54 -27.35 9.06
CA GLU A 5 -6.16 -26.16 9.58
C GLU A 5 -5.01 -25.23 9.96
N ASN A 6 -4.70 -24.25 9.11
CA ASN A 6 -3.68 -23.27 9.42
C ASN A 6 -4.16 -22.53 10.68
N ALA A 7 -3.45 -22.75 11.79
CA ALA A 7 -3.81 -22.18 13.08
C ALA A 7 -3.79 -20.64 12.99
N SER A 8 -4.97 -20.04 13.08
CA SER A 8 -5.12 -18.59 13.15
C SER A 8 -4.85 -18.14 14.58
N GLU A 9 -3.89 -17.22 14.73
CA GLU A 9 -3.55 -16.61 16.01
C GLU A 9 -4.16 -15.21 16.06
N LYS A 10 -4.81 -14.88 17.18
CA LYS A 10 -5.39 -13.56 17.43
C LYS A 10 -4.45 -12.76 18.34
N LEU A 11 -4.07 -11.57 17.88
CA LEU A 11 -3.14 -10.67 18.56
C LEU A 11 -3.78 -9.30 18.73
N VAL A 12 -3.33 -8.57 19.75
CA VAL A 12 -3.82 -7.22 20.07
C VAL A 12 -2.76 -6.22 19.63
N PHE A 13 -3.21 -5.12 19.04
CA PHE A 13 -2.32 -4.00 18.72
C PHE A 13 -1.71 -3.40 19.99
N GLN A 14 -0.50 -2.86 19.86
CA GLN A 14 0.04 -2.01 20.92
C GLN A 14 -0.83 -0.76 21.13
N ALA A 15 -0.80 -0.20 22.35
CA ALA A 15 -1.68 0.89 22.74
C ALA A 15 -1.55 2.12 21.80
N GLU A 16 -0.33 2.40 21.36
CA GLU A 16 0.02 3.47 20.42
C GLU A 16 -0.69 3.31 19.06
N VAL A 17 -0.72 2.08 18.53
CA VAL A 17 -1.40 1.76 17.26
C VAL A 17 -2.90 1.95 17.40
N LYS A 18 -3.48 1.51 18.52
CA LYS A 18 -4.91 1.67 18.79
C LYS A 18 -5.31 3.15 18.85
N GLN A 19 -4.50 3.99 19.49
CA GLN A 19 -4.72 5.43 19.55
C GLN A 19 -4.61 6.09 18.17
N LEU A 20 -3.62 5.68 17.37
CA LEU A 20 -3.46 6.15 16.00
C LEU A 20 -4.66 5.79 15.13
N LEU A 21 -5.09 4.53 15.14
CA LEU A 21 -6.26 4.07 14.38
C LEU A 21 -7.50 4.89 14.73
N HIS A 22 -7.75 5.09 16.03
CA HIS A 22 -8.86 5.93 16.48
C HIS A 22 -8.77 7.36 15.96
N LEU A 23 -7.58 7.97 16.00
CA LEU A 23 -7.37 9.33 15.51
C LEU A 23 -7.58 9.45 14.00
N MET A 24 -7.01 8.54 13.21
CA MET A 24 -7.11 8.61 11.75
C MET A 24 -8.53 8.38 11.25
N ILE A 25 -9.31 7.50 11.89
CA ILE A 25 -10.70 7.24 11.51
C ILE A 25 -11.59 8.47 11.79
N HIS A 26 -11.29 9.26 12.83
CA HIS A 26 -12.19 10.31 13.32
C HIS A 26 -11.70 11.75 13.09
N SER A 27 -10.44 11.96 12.77
CA SER A 27 -9.84 13.31 12.82
C SER A 27 -9.18 13.76 11.53
N LEU A 28 -8.95 12.87 10.56
CA LEU A 28 -8.12 13.20 9.40
C LEU A 28 -8.78 12.81 8.07
N TYR A 29 -8.62 13.70 7.10
CA TYR A 29 -8.85 13.60 5.65
C TYR A 29 -10.22 13.97 5.08
N SER A 30 -10.25 15.16 4.48
CA SER A 30 -11.09 15.49 3.33
C SER A 30 -10.61 14.83 2.03
N ASN A 31 -9.36 14.36 1.95
CA ASN A 31 -8.78 13.74 0.76
C ASN A 31 -8.40 12.27 1.01
N LYS A 32 -9.29 11.35 0.61
CA LYS A 32 -9.16 9.90 0.78
C LYS A 32 -8.21 9.25 -0.23
N GLU A 33 -7.91 9.92 -1.34
CA GLU A 33 -7.01 9.41 -2.40
C GLU A 33 -5.58 9.15 -1.87
N ILE A 34 -5.21 9.81 -0.76
CA ILE A 34 -3.92 9.69 -0.10
C ILE A 34 -3.59 8.25 0.29
N VAL A 35 -4.61 7.44 0.61
CA VAL A 35 -4.45 6.04 0.99
C VAL A 35 -3.75 5.26 -0.11
N ILE A 36 -4.15 5.48 -1.37
CA ILE A 36 -3.57 4.79 -2.52
C ILE A 36 -2.11 5.21 -2.71
N ARG A 37 -1.79 6.50 -2.56
CA ARG A 37 -0.41 6.99 -2.63
C ARG A 37 0.47 6.30 -1.60
N GLU A 38 0.04 6.24 -0.33
CA GLU A 38 0.82 5.64 0.74
C GLU A 38 1.08 4.14 0.49
N LEU A 39 0.07 3.41 0.02
CA LEU A 39 0.23 1.98 -0.28
C LEU A 39 1.12 1.71 -1.49
N ILE A 40 1.05 2.56 -2.53
CA ILE A 40 1.95 2.48 -3.68
C ILE A 40 3.39 2.81 -3.26
N SER A 41 3.58 3.82 -2.40
CA SER A 41 4.91 4.17 -1.88
C SER A 41 5.55 2.99 -1.13
N ASN A 42 4.80 2.36 -0.22
CA ASN A 42 5.25 1.17 0.51
C ASN A 42 5.60 0.01 -0.44
N ALA A 43 4.83 -0.19 -1.51
CA ALA A 43 5.11 -1.19 -2.53
C ALA A 43 6.40 -0.88 -3.33
N SER A 44 6.67 0.40 -3.62
CA SER A 44 7.93 0.84 -4.25
C SER A 44 9.12 0.56 -3.34
N ASP A 45 9.02 0.91 -2.05
CA ASP A 45 10.07 0.64 -1.06
C ASP A 45 10.35 -0.87 -0.91
N ALA A 46 9.31 -1.71 -0.95
CA ALA A 46 9.45 -3.16 -0.92
C ALA A 46 10.22 -3.71 -2.13
N ALA A 47 10.00 -3.13 -3.31
CA ALA A 47 10.73 -3.47 -4.53
C ALA A 47 12.19 -3.01 -4.47
N ASP A 48 12.46 -1.80 -3.97
CA ASP A 48 13.83 -1.30 -3.82
C ASP A 48 14.61 -2.07 -2.75
N LYS A 49 13.97 -2.47 -1.65
CA LYS A 49 14.55 -3.39 -0.66
C LYS A 49 14.93 -4.73 -1.29
N LEU A 50 14.06 -5.29 -2.13
CA LEU A 50 14.39 -6.51 -2.89
C LEU A 50 15.57 -6.30 -3.82
N ARG A 51 15.59 -5.20 -4.61
CA ARG A 51 16.72 -4.88 -5.50
C ARG A 51 18.04 -4.83 -4.74
N PHE A 52 18.04 -4.18 -3.57
CA PHE A 52 19.22 -4.07 -2.72
C PHE A 52 19.68 -5.41 -2.16
N GLU A 53 18.77 -6.22 -1.61
CA GLU A 53 19.11 -7.57 -1.10
C GLU A 53 19.61 -8.48 -2.25
N ALA A 54 19.03 -8.35 -3.44
CA ALA A 54 19.41 -9.12 -4.62
C ALA A 54 20.79 -8.77 -5.20
N LEU A 55 21.41 -7.65 -4.78
CA LEU A 55 22.82 -7.37 -5.08
C LEU A 55 23.75 -8.42 -4.45
N LYS A 56 23.33 -9.05 -3.35
CA LYS A 56 24.06 -10.11 -2.66
C LYS A 56 23.61 -11.50 -3.09
N ASP A 57 22.32 -11.68 -3.34
CA ASP A 57 21.74 -12.95 -3.79
C ASP A 57 20.68 -12.74 -4.88
N ALA A 58 21.09 -12.90 -6.14
CA ALA A 58 20.21 -12.75 -7.29
C ALA A 58 19.07 -13.79 -7.33
N ASN A 59 19.17 -14.90 -6.59
CA ASN A 59 18.11 -15.92 -6.56
C ASN A 59 16.83 -15.41 -5.89
N LEU A 60 16.87 -14.30 -5.16
CA LEU A 60 15.70 -13.64 -4.57
C LEU A 60 14.69 -13.15 -5.63
N TYR A 61 15.10 -12.95 -6.88
CA TYR A 61 14.19 -12.69 -7.99
C TYR A 61 13.40 -13.91 -8.44
N GLU A 62 13.78 -15.12 -8.00
CA GLU A 62 13.12 -16.37 -8.36
C GLU A 62 12.89 -16.49 -9.88
N LYS A 63 11.64 -16.55 -10.33
CA LYS A 63 11.24 -16.65 -11.75
C LYS A 63 10.72 -15.33 -12.32
N ASP A 64 10.73 -14.25 -11.54
CA ASP A 64 10.13 -12.97 -11.90
C ASP A 64 11.07 -11.83 -11.52
N SER A 65 11.90 -11.39 -12.46
CA SER A 65 12.78 -10.23 -12.27
C SER A 65 12.12 -8.89 -12.58
N GLU A 66 10.91 -8.91 -13.15
CA GLU A 66 10.19 -7.70 -13.58
C GLU A 66 9.35 -7.15 -12.43
N LEU A 67 10.00 -6.33 -11.59
CA LEU A 67 9.31 -5.69 -10.48
C LEU A 67 8.23 -4.73 -10.97
N LYS A 68 7.04 -4.80 -10.34
CA LYS A 68 5.87 -3.99 -10.64
C LYS A 68 4.92 -3.91 -9.46
N ILE A 69 4.08 -2.88 -9.47
CA ILE A 69 2.95 -2.72 -8.56
C ILE A 69 1.69 -2.90 -9.40
N ARG A 70 0.76 -3.73 -8.97
CA ARG A 70 -0.53 -3.94 -9.62
C ARG A 70 -1.64 -3.37 -8.77
N LEU A 71 -2.48 -2.55 -9.38
CA LEU A 71 -3.77 -2.18 -8.81
C LEU A 71 -4.90 -2.92 -9.53
N SER A 72 -5.84 -3.44 -8.76
CA SER A 72 -7.03 -4.12 -9.27
C SER A 72 -8.18 -3.97 -8.30
N PHE A 73 -9.41 -4.08 -8.78
CA PHE A 73 -10.59 -4.01 -7.92
C PHE A 73 -11.65 -5.03 -8.37
N ASP A 74 -12.53 -5.41 -7.44
CA ASP A 74 -13.66 -6.30 -7.68
C ASP A 74 -14.94 -5.59 -7.21
N LYS A 75 -15.77 -5.16 -8.16
CA LYS A 75 -17.04 -4.47 -7.89
C LYS A 75 -18.03 -5.34 -7.09
N LYS A 76 -18.00 -6.67 -7.28
CA LYS A 76 -18.92 -7.60 -6.63
C LYS A 76 -18.51 -7.85 -5.18
N LYS A 77 -17.22 -8.04 -4.93
CA LYS A 77 -16.66 -8.22 -3.59
C LYS A 77 -16.43 -6.90 -2.85
N ARG A 78 -16.52 -5.77 -3.55
CA ARG A 78 -16.23 -4.42 -3.06
C ARG A 78 -14.81 -4.31 -2.49
N THR A 79 -13.85 -4.83 -3.25
CA THR A 79 -12.45 -4.84 -2.83
C THR A 79 -11.55 -4.07 -3.78
N LEU A 80 -10.62 -3.31 -3.22
CA LEU A 80 -9.46 -2.76 -3.93
C LEU A 80 -8.21 -3.52 -3.48
N THR A 81 -7.37 -3.94 -4.41
CA THR A 81 -6.15 -4.69 -4.14
C THR A 81 -4.94 -3.98 -4.74
N ILE A 82 -3.94 -3.71 -3.89
CA ILE A 82 -2.61 -3.23 -4.27
C ILE A 82 -1.67 -4.41 -4.05
N SER A 83 -1.03 -4.88 -5.11
CA SER A 83 -0.16 -6.06 -5.10
C SER A 83 1.22 -5.69 -5.63
N ASP A 84 2.28 -5.99 -4.87
CA ASP A 84 3.67 -5.87 -5.32
C ASP A 84 4.35 -7.23 -5.36
N ASN A 85 5.32 -7.38 -6.27
CA ASN A 85 6.23 -8.52 -6.30
C ASN A 85 7.61 -8.15 -5.72
N GLY A 86 7.64 -7.29 -4.70
CA GLY A 86 8.82 -6.88 -3.97
C GLY A 86 9.30 -7.94 -2.98
N ILE A 87 9.97 -7.49 -1.91
CA ILE A 87 10.64 -8.38 -0.95
C ILE A 87 9.65 -9.23 -0.11
N GLY A 88 8.42 -8.75 0.09
CA GLY A 88 7.45 -9.38 1.00
C GLY A 88 7.89 -9.36 2.47
N MET A 89 7.15 -10.05 3.33
CA MET A 89 7.41 -10.12 4.77
C MET A 89 7.34 -11.55 5.28
N SER A 90 8.18 -11.87 6.27
CA SER A 90 8.02 -13.06 7.11
C SER A 90 6.93 -12.84 8.17
N ARG A 91 6.54 -13.90 8.90
CA ARG A 91 5.60 -13.80 10.03
C ARG A 91 6.08 -12.76 11.06
N ASP A 92 7.35 -12.82 11.42
CA ASP A 92 7.93 -11.92 12.43
C ASP A 92 7.95 -10.47 11.94
N GLU A 93 8.27 -10.25 10.65
CA GLU A 93 8.21 -8.91 10.04
C GLU A 93 6.77 -8.36 10.01
N VAL A 94 5.77 -9.20 9.75
CA VAL A 94 4.35 -8.79 9.83
C VAL A 94 4.00 -8.33 11.25
N ILE A 95 4.40 -9.10 12.27
CA ILE A 95 4.13 -8.76 13.68
C ILE A 95 4.90 -7.48 14.10
N SER A 96 6.15 -7.33 13.67
CA SER A 96 6.98 -6.17 14.05
C SER A 96 6.66 -4.89 13.30
N ASN A 97 6.22 -4.98 12.04
CA ASN A 97 6.01 -3.82 11.17
C ASN A 97 4.54 -3.40 11.11
N ILE A 98 3.61 -4.37 11.12
CA ILE A 98 2.16 -4.12 11.05
C ILE A 98 1.50 -4.33 12.41
N GLY A 99 1.98 -5.27 13.23
CA GLY A 99 1.46 -5.46 14.58
C GLY A 99 1.97 -4.44 15.59
N THR A 100 3.07 -3.77 15.28
CA THR A 100 3.80 -2.83 16.14
C THR A 100 4.23 -1.60 15.33
N ILE A 101 4.17 -0.40 15.90
CA ILE A 101 4.78 0.79 15.29
C ILE A 101 6.19 0.93 15.86
N ALA A 102 7.18 0.42 15.14
CA ALA A 102 8.57 0.35 15.59
C ALA A 102 9.40 1.62 15.26
N ARG A 103 8.90 2.83 15.53
CA ARG A 103 9.71 4.06 15.40
C ARG A 103 9.53 5.01 16.57
N SER A 104 10.64 5.53 17.10
CA SER A 104 10.68 6.41 18.27
C SER A 104 9.96 7.75 18.08
N GLY A 105 9.69 8.17 16.84
CA GLY A 105 9.01 9.43 16.53
C GLY A 105 7.47 9.38 16.61
N THR A 106 6.85 8.20 16.54
CA THR A 106 5.38 8.07 16.49
C THR A 106 4.73 8.46 17.81
N LYS A 107 5.41 8.19 18.94
CA LYS A 107 4.91 8.57 20.27
C LYS A 107 4.91 10.08 20.50
N GLU A 108 5.97 10.76 20.04
CA GLU A 108 6.05 12.22 20.07
C GLU A 108 5.00 12.86 19.17
N PHE A 109 4.77 12.29 17.98
CA PHE A 109 3.70 12.68 17.07
C PHE A 109 2.30 12.54 17.68
N LEU A 110 1.97 11.40 18.28
CA LEU A 110 0.68 11.18 18.94
C LEU A 110 0.43 12.15 20.09
N ASN A 111 1.49 12.52 20.82
CA ASN A 111 1.42 13.53 21.88
C ASN A 111 1.19 14.95 21.33
N ASN A 112 1.74 15.27 20.15
CA ASN A 112 1.58 16.58 19.50
C ASN A 112 0.23 16.73 18.77
N LEU A 113 -0.47 15.64 18.48
CA LEU A 113 -1.78 15.63 17.82
C LEU A 113 -2.98 15.89 18.76
N THR A 114 -2.77 16.12 20.05
CA THR A 114 -3.87 16.40 20.98
C THR A 114 -4.35 17.86 20.84
N GLY A 115 -5.63 18.06 20.51
CA GLY A 115 -6.28 19.38 20.45
C GLY A 115 -6.70 19.83 19.04
N ASP A 116 -6.91 21.14 18.83
CA ASP A 116 -7.34 21.72 17.55
C ASP A 116 -6.32 21.58 16.40
N GLN A 117 -5.08 21.14 16.70
CA GLN A 117 -4.03 20.82 15.73
C GLN A 117 -4.23 19.44 15.05
N ALA A 118 -5.20 18.64 15.49
CA ALA A 118 -5.59 17.38 14.85
C ALA A 118 -6.21 17.55 13.45
N LYS A 119 -6.34 18.78 12.94
CA LYS A 119 -6.90 19.06 11.61
C LYS A 119 -5.84 19.10 10.50
N ASP A 120 -4.56 19.15 10.84
CA ASP A 120 -3.50 19.09 9.84
C ASP A 120 -3.22 17.64 9.42
N ALA A 121 -3.97 17.22 8.41
CA ALA A 121 -3.89 15.94 7.70
C ALA A 121 -2.55 15.70 6.95
N ASN A 122 -1.54 16.54 7.18
CA ASN A 122 -0.31 16.58 6.39
C ASN A 122 0.85 15.81 7.02
N LEU A 123 0.66 15.10 8.14
CA LEU A 123 1.78 14.56 8.93
C LEU A 123 1.97 13.03 8.90
N ILE A 124 1.18 12.25 8.13
CA ILE A 124 1.17 10.77 8.24
C ILE A 124 2.38 10.08 7.57
N GLY A 125 2.93 10.64 6.49
CA GLY A 125 4.00 9.99 5.70
C GLY A 125 5.33 9.79 6.46
N GLN A 126 5.64 10.64 7.45
CA GLN A 126 6.95 10.64 8.11
C GLN A 126 7.10 9.59 9.24
N PHE A 127 5.99 9.09 9.78
CA PHE A 127 6.01 8.28 11.00
C PHE A 127 5.83 6.77 10.77
N GLY A 128 5.85 6.32 9.51
CA GLY A 128 5.69 4.90 9.16
C GLY A 128 4.29 4.36 9.46
N VAL A 129 3.29 5.24 9.45
CA VAL A 129 1.90 4.91 9.77
C VAL A 129 0.98 4.86 8.55
N GLY A 130 1.52 5.14 7.35
CA GLY A 130 0.76 5.20 6.09
C GLY A 130 -0.06 3.95 5.79
N PHE A 131 0.41 2.76 6.20
CA PHE A 131 -0.38 1.52 6.06
C PHE A 131 -1.76 1.63 6.71
N TYR A 132 -1.85 2.17 7.92
CA TYR A 132 -3.10 2.19 8.66
C TYR A 132 -4.10 3.22 8.10
N SER A 133 -3.67 4.14 7.23
CA SER A 133 -4.59 5.01 6.49
C SER A 133 -5.59 4.21 5.64
N SER A 134 -5.28 2.94 5.32
CA SER A 134 -6.21 1.99 4.70
C SER A 134 -7.57 1.91 5.38
N PHE A 135 -7.65 2.04 6.71
CA PHE A 135 -8.90 2.00 7.48
C PHE A 135 -9.77 3.26 7.32
N ILE A 136 -9.29 4.29 6.63
CA ILE A 136 -10.10 5.45 6.23
C ILE A 136 -11.18 4.97 5.25
N ILE A 137 -10.79 4.21 4.23
CA ILE A 137 -11.66 3.76 3.13
C ILE A 137 -12.11 2.30 3.22
N ALA A 138 -11.54 1.52 4.16
CA ALA A 138 -11.85 0.11 4.34
C ALA A 138 -12.40 -0.20 5.74
N ASP A 139 -13.39 -1.08 5.82
CA ASP A 139 -13.88 -1.66 7.09
C ASP A 139 -13.03 -2.88 7.52
N LYS A 140 -12.33 -3.49 6.57
CA LYS A 140 -11.43 -4.63 6.82
C LYS A 140 -10.27 -4.59 5.85
N VAL A 141 -9.08 -4.87 6.36
CA VAL A 141 -7.85 -4.95 5.56
C VAL A 141 -7.28 -6.35 5.74
N THR A 142 -7.00 -7.00 4.60
CA THR A 142 -6.35 -8.31 4.55
C THR A 142 -5.01 -8.13 3.82
N VAL A 143 -3.92 -8.57 4.43
CA VAL A 143 -2.58 -8.56 3.85
C VAL A 143 -2.14 -10.00 3.65
N ILE A 144 -1.78 -10.38 2.43
CA ILE A 144 -1.25 -11.70 2.08
C ILE A 144 0.16 -11.52 1.53
N THR A 145 1.17 -12.01 2.22
CA THR A 145 2.57 -11.74 1.90
C THR A 145 3.41 -13.00 1.96
N ARG A 146 4.42 -13.10 1.08
CA ARG A 146 5.47 -14.11 1.14
C ARG A 146 6.80 -13.43 0.94
N ARG A 147 7.73 -13.64 1.87
CA ARG A 147 9.09 -13.11 1.75
C ARG A 147 9.83 -13.80 0.61
N ALA A 148 10.59 -13.03 -0.18
CA ALA A 148 11.50 -13.58 -1.18
C ALA A 148 12.50 -14.55 -0.51
N GLY A 149 12.76 -15.68 -1.17
CA GLY A 149 13.65 -16.72 -0.63
C GLY A 149 13.03 -17.62 0.44
N THR A 150 11.75 -17.44 0.79
CA THR A 150 11.00 -18.36 1.67
C THR A 150 9.79 -18.94 0.94
N SER A 151 9.25 -20.07 1.40
CA SER A 151 8.02 -20.66 0.86
C SER A 151 6.76 -20.33 1.69
N GLU A 152 6.95 -19.71 2.86
CA GLU A 152 5.87 -19.48 3.82
C GLU A 152 5.10 -18.21 3.47
N GLY A 153 3.83 -18.38 3.09
CA GLY A 153 2.89 -17.28 2.96
C GLY A 153 2.20 -16.98 4.28
N ILE A 154 2.02 -15.69 4.56
CA ILE A 154 1.40 -15.18 5.78
C ILE A 154 0.20 -14.33 5.39
N GLN A 155 -0.93 -14.60 6.03
CA GLN A 155 -2.10 -13.74 6.00
C GLN A 155 -2.24 -13.01 7.32
N TRP A 156 -2.40 -11.69 7.23
CA TRP A 156 -2.79 -10.80 8.32
C TRP A 156 -4.16 -10.20 8.00
N GLU A 157 -5.04 -10.09 8.99
CA GLU A 157 -6.36 -9.48 8.81
C GLU A 157 -6.78 -8.66 10.03
N SER A 158 -7.33 -7.47 9.80
CA SER A 158 -7.88 -6.62 10.86
C SER A 158 -9.05 -5.77 10.37
N GLN A 159 -9.94 -5.41 11.29
CA GLN A 159 -11.00 -4.41 11.12
C GLN A 159 -10.62 -3.03 11.69
N GLY A 160 -9.39 -2.88 12.19
CA GLY A 160 -8.93 -1.62 12.79
C GLY A 160 -9.45 -1.37 14.23
N GLU A 161 -10.12 -2.35 14.84
CA GLU A 161 -10.77 -2.20 16.16
C GLU A 161 -9.86 -2.49 17.37
N GLY A 162 -8.54 -2.59 17.17
CA GLY A 162 -7.57 -2.84 18.25
C GLY A 162 -6.96 -4.24 18.25
N GLU A 163 -7.35 -5.10 17.32
CA GLU A 163 -6.85 -6.48 17.19
C GLU A 163 -6.68 -6.88 15.74
N TYR A 164 -5.90 -7.93 15.51
CA TYR A 164 -5.68 -8.54 14.21
C TYR A 164 -5.50 -10.05 14.35
N THR A 165 -5.67 -10.76 13.25
CA THR A 165 -5.37 -12.18 13.15
C THR A 165 -4.18 -12.41 12.22
N ILE A 166 -3.40 -13.45 12.50
CA ILE A 166 -2.29 -13.88 11.67
C ILE A 166 -2.35 -15.40 11.48
N SER A 167 -2.16 -15.84 10.25
CA SER A 167 -2.25 -17.26 9.87
C SER A 167 -1.32 -17.57 8.70
N GLU A 168 -0.91 -18.83 8.57
CA GLU A 168 -0.24 -19.30 7.36
C GLU A 168 -1.25 -19.38 6.20
N VAL A 169 -0.79 -19.08 4.98
CA VAL A 169 -1.59 -19.17 3.76
C VAL A 169 -0.70 -19.63 2.60
N GLU A 170 -1.28 -20.31 1.62
CA GLU A 170 -0.57 -20.59 0.38
C GLU A 170 -0.50 -19.32 -0.48
N LYS A 171 0.72 -18.89 -0.82
CA LYS A 171 0.98 -17.80 -1.76
C LYS A 171 2.21 -18.16 -2.59
N ASP A 172 2.01 -18.57 -3.83
CA ASP A 172 3.10 -19.03 -4.69
C ASP A 172 4.07 -17.89 -5.08
N ALA A 173 3.55 -16.69 -5.34
CA ALA A 173 4.35 -15.53 -5.71
C ALA A 173 4.92 -14.82 -4.46
N ARG A 174 6.12 -14.25 -4.58
CA ARG A 174 6.69 -13.39 -3.54
C ARG A 174 5.98 -12.03 -3.51
N GLY A 175 6.29 -11.23 -2.49
CA GLY A 175 5.76 -9.89 -2.34
C GLY A 175 4.48 -9.87 -1.53
N THR A 176 3.66 -8.84 -1.70
CA THR A 176 2.55 -8.53 -0.80
C THR A 176 1.30 -8.15 -1.58
N ASP A 177 0.15 -8.69 -1.17
CA ASP A 177 -1.17 -8.23 -1.59
C ASP A 177 -1.84 -7.54 -0.40
N ILE A 178 -2.19 -6.27 -0.55
CA ILE A 178 -3.00 -5.51 0.40
C ILE A 178 -4.41 -5.39 -0.18
N ILE A 179 -5.37 -6.04 0.45
CA ILE A 179 -6.77 -6.13 0.04
C ILE A 179 -7.60 -5.28 0.99
N LEU A 180 -8.19 -4.22 0.44
CA LEU A 180 -9.06 -3.29 1.13
C LEU A 180 -10.51 -3.68 0.87
N HIS A 181 -11.22 -4.12 1.91
CA HIS A 181 -12.67 -4.30 1.86
C HIS A 181 -13.33 -2.95 2.11
N LEU A 182 -13.79 -2.32 1.04
CA LEU A 182 -14.20 -0.92 1.04
C LEU A 182 -15.48 -0.70 1.83
N LYS A 183 -15.56 0.44 2.52
CA LYS A 183 -16.79 0.91 3.17
C LYS A 183 -17.89 1.16 2.14
N LYS A 184 -19.13 1.28 2.59
CA LYS A 184 -20.31 1.38 1.71
C LYS A 184 -20.31 2.60 0.78
N ASP A 185 -19.68 3.68 1.19
CA ASP A 185 -19.65 4.99 0.52
C ASP A 185 -18.37 5.23 -0.30
N GLU A 186 -17.53 4.22 -0.47
CA GLU A 186 -16.19 4.33 -1.07
C GLU A 186 -16.13 3.69 -2.48
N ASP A 187 -17.27 3.59 -3.16
CA ASP A 187 -17.38 2.98 -4.50
C ASP A 187 -16.63 3.75 -5.58
N GLU A 188 -16.24 5.00 -5.32
CA GLU A 188 -15.39 5.77 -6.22
C GLU A 188 -14.05 5.10 -6.51
N PHE A 189 -13.53 4.29 -5.57
CA PHE A 189 -12.30 3.51 -5.74
C PHE A 189 -12.48 2.19 -6.48
N LEU A 190 -13.72 1.86 -6.88
CA LEU A 190 -14.06 0.71 -7.74
C LEU A 190 -14.24 1.13 -9.21
N SER A 191 -13.44 2.12 -9.63
CA SER A 191 -13.49 2.76 -10.95
C SER A 191 -12.10 2.78 -11.57
N ASP A 192 -11.98 2.25 -12.78
CA ASP A 192 -10.74 2.23 -13.56
C ASP A 192 -10.21 3.66 -13.77
N TRP A 193 -11.08 4.55 -14.24
CA TRP A 193 -10.75 5.96 -14.46
C TRP A 193 -10.25 6.65 -13.18
N THR A 194 -10.94 6.45 -12.06
CA THR A 194 -10.59 7.10 -10.78
C THR A 194 -9.22 6.64 -10.31
N LEU A 195 -8.98 5.32 -10.26
CA LEU A 195 -7.69 4.77 -9.85
C LEU A 195 -6.57 5.22 -10.76
N LYS A 196 -6.77 5.21 -12.09
CA LYS A 196 -5.78 5.72 -13.04
C LYS A 196 -5.47 7.20 -12.85
N SER A 197 -6.48 8.02 -12.57
CA SER A 197 -6.28 9.43 -12.28
C SER A 197 -5.47 9.64 -11.00
N ILE A 198 -5.75 8.86 -9.95
CA ILE A 198 -5.03 8.92 -8.68
C ILE A 198 -3.56 8.49 -8.88
N ILE A 199 -3.32 7.38 -9.59
CA ILE A 199 -1.97 6.90 -9.90
C ILE A 199 -1.17 7.96 -10.64
N LYS A 200 -1.71 8.55 -11.71
CA LYS A 200 -1.01 9.59 -12.48
C LYS A 200 -0.71 10.83 -11.63
N LYS A 201 -1.68 11.25 -10.81
CA LYS A 201 -1.55 12.42 -9.94
C LYS A 201 -0.45 12.27 -8.89
N TYR A 202 -0.28 11.06 -8.34
CA TYR A 202 0.55 10.85 -7.15
C TYR A 202 1.72 9.89 -7.34
N SER A 203 1.93 9.32 -8.53
CA SER A 203 2.89 8.22 -8.71
C SER A 203 3.63 8.24 -10.05
N ASP A 204 3.53 9.33 -10.83
CA ASP A 204 4.28 9.47 -12.08
C ASP A 204 5.80 9.57 -11.87
N HIS A 205 6.25 9.96 -10.68
CA HIS A 205 7.66 9.99 -10.30
C HIS A 205 8.17 8.63 -9.80
N ILE A 206 7.30 7.65 -9.58
CA ILE A 206 7.70 6.30 -9.16
C ILE A 206 8.25 5.57 -10.38
N THR A 207 9.49 5.07 -10.25
CA THR A 207 10.20 4.41 -11.34
C THR A 207 9.69 3.00 -11.64
N LEU A 208 8.98 2.40 -10.68
CA LEU A 208 8.41 1.08 -10.80
C LEU A 208 7.15 1.14 -11.68
N PRO A 209 6.95 0.21 -12.64
CA PRO A 209 5.70 0.13 -13.38
C PRO A 209 4.52 -0.12 -12.44
N ILE A 210 3.53 0.77 -12.50
CA ILE A 210 2.24 0.62 -11.84
C ILE A 210 1.25 0.18 -12.89
N VAL A 211 0.81 -1.08 -12.81
CA VAL A 211 0.01 -1.74 -13.83
C VAL A 211 -1.43 -1.95 -13.37
N MET A 212 -2.35 -1.84 -14.32
CA MET A 212 -3.77 -2.20 -14.16
C MET A 212 -4.20 -3.07 -15.35
N LYS A 213 -5.31 -3.81 -15.22
CA LYS A 213 -5.93 -4.42 -16.40
C LYS A 213 -6.37 -3.32 -17.34
N LYS A 214 -6.09 -3.49 -18.63
CA LYS A 214 -6.60 -2.60 -19.66
C LYS A 214 -8.10 -2.80 -19.77
N SER A 215 -8.85 -1.71 -19.88
CA SER A 215 -10.30 -1.73 -19.94
C SER A 215 -10.82 -1.38 -21.33
N GLU A 216 -11.91 -2.02 -21.75
CA GLU A 216 -12.61 -1.77 -23.00
C GLU A 216 -14.11 -1.54 -22.75
N TRP A 217 -14.74 -0.72 -23.59
CA TRP A 217 -16.19 -0.55 -23.54
C TRP A 217 -16.89 -1.65 -24.33
N LYS A 218 -17.70 -2.47 -23.65
CA LYS A 218 -18.58 -3.49 -24.25
C LYS A 218 -19.98 -3.36 -23.66
N ASP A 219 -20.98 -3.34 -24.53
CA ASP A 219 -22.40 -3.27 -24.15
C ASP A 219 -22.77 -2.13 -23.16
N GLY A 220 -22.06 -1.00 -23.26
CA GLY A 220 -22.30 0.17 -22.40
C GLY A 220 -21.65 0.08 -21.01
N GLU A 221 -20.85 -0.95 -20.74
CA GLU A 221 -20.06 -1.10 -19.53
C GLU A 221 -18.56 -1.15 -19.85
N GLU A 222 -17.75 -0.61 -18.94
CA GLU A 222 -16.31 -0.75 -18.97
C GLU A 222 -15.91 -2.10 -18.37
N VAL A 223 -15.30 -2.96 -19.19
CA VAL A 223 -14.90 -4.31 -18.82
C VAL A 223 -13.38 -4.49 -18.94
N PRO A 224 -12.72 -5.12 -17.95
CA PRO A 224 -11.30 -5.41 -18.02
C PRO A 224 -11.01 -6.48 -19.08
N THR A 225 -9.90 -6.32 -19.77
CA THR A 225 -9.30 -7.28 -20.70
C THR A 225 -8.28 -8.16 -19.97
N ASP A 226 -7.70 -9.13 -20.69
CA ASP A 226 -6.61 -9.95 -20.16
C ASP A 226 -5.24 -9.24 -20.24
N GLU A 227 -5.15 -8.13 -20.99
CA GLU A 227 -3.93 -7.35 -21.12
C GLU A 227 -3.73 -6.41 -19.92
N ASP A 228 -2.47 -6.22 -19.54
CA ASP A 228 -2.08 -5.21 -18.56
C ASP A 228 -1.64 -3.94 -19.29
N GLU A 229 -1.88 -2.78 -18.69
CA GLU A 229 -1.31 -1.50 -19.10
C GLU A 229 -0.52 -0.87 -17.95
N THR A 230 0.60 -0.23 -18.26
CA THR A 230 1.32 0.63 -17.32
C THR A 230 0.65 1.99 -17.28
N VAL A 231 0.23 2.42 -16.09
CA VAL A 231 -0.58 3.62 -15.88
C VAL A 231 0.27 4.86 -15.62
N ASN A 232 1.37 4.69 -14.87
CA ASN A 232 2.31 5.76 -14.56
C ASN A 232 3.38 5.92 -15.65
N ALA A 233 4.12 7.02 -15.61
CA ALA A 233 5.23 7.26 -16.53
C ALA A 233 6.40 6.25 -16.42
N ALA A 234 6.53 5.55 -15.29
CA ALA A 234 7.56 4.53 -15.00
C ALA A 234 9.00 4.97 -15.38
N SER A 235 9.30 6.26 -15.20
CA SER A 235 10.58 6.86 -15.54
C SER A 235 11.09 7.70 -14.38
N ALA A 236 12.40 7.66 -14.16
CA ALA A 236 13.05 8.46 -13.13
C ALA A 236 12.90 9.95 -13.45
N LEU A 237 12.30 10.72 -12.52
CA LEU A 237 12.05 12.14 -12.72
C LEU A 237 13.34 12.90 -13.07
N TRP A 238 14.46 12.57 -12.43
CA TRP A 238 15.78 13.20 -12.68
C TRP A 238 16.42 12.83 -14.02
N ALA A 239 15.91 11.79 -14.71
CA ALA A 239 16.38 11.38 -16.03
C ALA A 239 15.56 12.00 -17.18
N ARG A 240 14.42 12.63 -16.87
CA ARG A 240 13.55 13.31 -17.84
C ARG A 240 14.09 14.70 -18.20
N ASN A 241 13.72 15.21 -19.37
CA ASN A 241 14.08 16.56 -19.77
C ASN A 241 13.40 17.58 -18.85
N LYS A 242 14.14 18.54 -18.30
CA LYS A 242 13.59 19.58 -17.40
C LYS A 242 12.37 20.29 -17.97
N ASN A 243 12.31 20.49 -19.29
CA ASN A 243 11.20 21.19 -19.95
C ASN A 243 9.92 20.33 -20.04
N GLU A 244 10.01 19.03 -19.79
CA GLU A 244 8.90 18.07 -19.82
C GLU A 244 8.40 17.71 -18.41
N ILE A 245 8.98 18.33 -17.37
CA ILE A 245 8.61 18.09 -15.97
C ILE A 245 7.81 19.29 -15.47
N LYS A 246 6.59 19.04 -15.04
CA LYS A 246 5.72 20.07 -14.43
C LYS A 246 6.13 20.34 -12.98
N GLU A 247 5.76 21.52 -12.48
CA GLU A 247 6.01 21.90 -11.09
C GLU A 247 5.34 20.93 -10.10
N GLU A 248 4.14 20.46 -10.41
CA GLU A 248 3.42 19.49 -9.59
C GLU A 248 4.18 18.15 -9.49
N GLU A 249 4.83 17.71 -10.56
CA GLU A 249 5.63 16.47 -10.56
C GLU A 249 6.90 16.62 -9.71
N TYR A 250 7.52 17.80 -9.70
CA TYR A 250 8.63 18.11 -8.80
C TYR A 250 8.20 18.11 -7.33
N ASN A 251 7.06 18.73 -7.03
CA ASN A 251 6.53 18.80 -5.67
C ASN A 251 6.18 17.39 -5.16
N GLU A 252 5.49 16.57 -5.95
CA GLU A 252 5.17 15.20 -5.53
C GLU A 252 6.44 14.34 -5.40
N PHE A 253 7.43 14.46 -6.29
CA PHE A 253 8.69 13.73 -6.12
C PHE A 253 9.42 14.13 -4.83
N TYR A 254 9.49 15.42 -4.51
CA TYR A 254 10.02 15.90 -3.25
C TYR A 254 9.30 15.26 -2.08
N LYS A 255 7.96 15.34 -2.05
CA LYS A 255 7.15 14.81 -0.96
C LYS A 255 7.36 13.31 -0.72
N ASN A 256 7.51 12.55 -1.80
CA ASN A 256 7.78 11.11 -1.68
C ASN A 256 9.21 10.80 -1.22
N LEU A 257 10.20 11.60 -1.64
CA LEU A 257 11.59 11.41 -1.24
C LEU A 257 11.85 11.84 0.21
N SER A 258 11.31 13.00 0.59
CA SER A 258 11.54 13.62 1.90
C SER A 258 10.54 13.18 2.96
N TYR A 259 9.41 12.57 2.54
CA TYR A 259 8.22 12.35 3.36
C TYR A 259 7.58 13.65 3.88
N ASP A 260 8.08 14.82 3.48
CA ASP A 260 7.42 16.10 3.67
C ASP A 260 6.15 16.15 2.80
N GLN A 261 5.12 16.87 3.23
CA GLN A 261 3.89 17.04 2.46
C GLN A 261 3.75 18.47 1.92
N GLU A 262 4.60 19.40 2.37
CA GLU A 262 4.74 20.72 1.77
C GLU A 262 5.59 20.66 0.49
N PRO A 263 5.33 21.52 -0.51
CA PRO A 263 6.24 21.68 -1.63
C PRO A 263 7.60 22.26 -1.17
N PRO A 264 8.70 21.94 -1.87
CA PRO A 264 10.05 22.40 -1.54
C PRO A 264 10.28 23.91 -1.70
#